data_AF-A0A0M0JTE1-F1
#
_entry.id   AF-A0A0M0JTE1-F1
#
_cell.length_a   1.000
_cell.length_b   1.000
_cell.length_c   1.000
_cell.angle_alpha   90.00
_cell.angle_beta   90.00
_cell.angle_gamma   90.00
#
_symmetry.space_group_name_H-M   'P 1'
#
loop_
_entity.id
_entity.type
_entity.pdbx_description
1 polymer ?
#
loop_
_entity_poly.entity_id
_entity_poly.type
_entity_poly.pdbx_seq_one_letter_code
_entity_poly.pdbx_strand_id
1 'polypeptide(L)'
;MLELGSEEERRAAELEVATLAKLDHPSVVAYHEHFLYEDAAAGQSLCLVMAYCEGGDLARLIKTHAEKVPMAYFGEPQILTWFVQMSMALHYVHSKGILHRDLKSQNIFLSHGHAKLGDFGIVKVLDGSVTSAHTVIGTPYYLSPEVCKAQKYSYMSDVWSLGCVLYELCALQQAWTGNNLLAVVYKIVQASHP
;
A
#
# COMPACT_ATOMS: atom_id res chain seq x y z
N MET A 1 -16.18 -2.57 -2.11
CA MET A 1 -17.15 -3.65 -1.88
C MET A 1 -16.67 -4.81 -2.74
N LEU A 2 -16.34 -5.95 -2.13
CA LEU A 2 -15.71 -7.08 -2.82
C LEU A 2 -16.82 -7.97 -3.37
N GLU A 3 -16.89 -8.22 -4.67
CA GLU A 3 -17.71 -9.32 -5.18
C GLU A 3 -16.92 -10.60 -4.97
N LEU A 4 -17.42 -11.51 -4.12
CA LEU A 4 -16.77 -12.80 -3.91
C LEU A 4 -17.10 -13.70 -5.10
N GLY A 5 -16.10 -14.02 -5.93
CA GLY A 5 -16.22 -15.00 -7.00
C GLY A 5 -16.20 -16.45 -6.50
N SER A 6 -15.49 -17.34 -7.20
CA SER A 6 -15.58 -18.79 -7.01
C SER A 6 -15.29 -19.27 -5.56
N GLU A 7 -15.73 -20.47 -5.17
CA GLU A 7 -15.43 -21.03 -3.83
C GLU A 7 -13.92 -21.06 -3.51
N GLU A 8 -13.08 -21.23 -4.52
CA GLU A 8 -11.62 -21.23 -4.35
C GLU A 8 -11.09 -19.84 -3.95
N GLU A 9 -11.63 -18.77 -4.56
CA GLU A 9 -11.30 -17.38 -4.22
C GLU A 9 -11.74 -17.04 -2.80
N ARG A 10 -12.92 -17.52 -2.38
CA ARG A 10 -13.38 -17.39 -0.98
C ARG A 10 -12.41 -18.04 0.00
N ARG A 11 -12.05 -19.29 -0.26
CA ARG A 11 -11.17 -20.04 0.64
C ARG A 11 -9.78 -19.41 0.74
N ALA A 12 -9.27 -18.87 -0.37
CA ALA A 12 -8.03 -18.12 -0.39
C ALA A 12 -8.15 -16.82 0.44
N ALA A 13 -9.26 -16.09 0.32
CA ALA A 13 -9.53 -14.87 1.07
C ALA A 13 -9.54 -15.12 2.58
N GLU A 14 -10.23 -16.17 3.02
CA GLU A 14 -10.31 -16.55 4.44
C GLU A 14 -8.93 -16.91 5.02
N LEU A 15 -8.10 -17.62 4.26
CA LEU A 15 -6.76 -18.02 4.70
C LEU A 15 -5.82 -16.82 4.85
N GLU A 16 -5.95 -15.83 3.97
CA GLU A 16 -5.21 -14.58 4.08
C GLU A 16 -5.72 -13.69 5.21
N VAL A 17 -7.05 -13.60 5.43
CA VAL A 17 -7.61 -12.90 6.59
C VAL A 17 -7.15 -13.54 7.90
N ALA A 18 -7.10 -14.87 7.97
CA ALA A 18 -6.54 -15.58 9.12
C ALA A 18 -5.05 -15.28 9.34
N THR A 19 -4.33 -14.90 8.29
CA THR A 19 -2.93 -14.47 8.39
C THR A 19 -2.82 -13.03 8.90
N LEU A 20 -3.67 -12.12 8.42
CA LEU A 20 -3.77 -10.75 8.93
C LEU A 20 -4.14 -10.70 10.41
N ALA A 21 -5.08 -11.55 10.82
CA ALA A 21 -5.54 -11.64 12.20
C ALA A 21 -4.43 -12.00 13.20
N LYS A 22 -3.29 -12.53 12.71
CA LYS A 22 -2.12 -12.86 13.53
C LYS A 22 -1.08 -11.73 13.58
N LEU A 23 -1.28 -10.65 12.84
CA LEU A 23 -0.37 -9.51 12.86
C LEU A 23 -0.65 -8.66 14.10
N ASP A 24 0.34 -8.60 14.98
CA ASP A 24 0.34 -7.73 16.14
C ASP A 24 1.64 -6.93 16.15
N HIS A 25 1.55 -5.65 15.77
CA HIS A 25 2.68 -4.74 15.72
C HIS A 25 2.19 -3.28 15.86
N PRO A 26 2.86 -2.42 16.64
CA PRO A 26 2.40 -1.05 16.91
C PRO A 26 2.28 -0.18 15.66
N SER A 27 3.08 -0.44 14.62
CA SER A 27 3.04 0.28 13.33
C SER A 27 2.36 -0.50 12.21
N VAL A 28 1.52 -1.49 12.54
CA VAL A 28 0.56 -2.11 11.61
C VAL A 28 -0.85 -1.74 12.08
N VAL A 29 -1.76 -1.46 11.15
CA VAL A 29 -3.17 -1.21 11.48
C VAL A 29 -3.75 -2.50 12.05
N ALA A 30 -4.29 -2.42 13.26
CA ALA A 30 -4.81 -3.59 13.95
C ALA A 30 -6.06 -4.10 13.24
N TYR A 31 -6.10 -5.42 13.04
CA TYR A 31 -7.26 -6.13 12.57
C TYR A 31 -8.15 -6.51 13.77
N HIS A 32 -9.47 -6.44 13.61
CA HIS A 32 -10.43 -6.80 14.66
C HIS A 32 -11.23 -8.04 14.28
N GLU A 33 -11.95 -7.99 13.17
CA GLU A 33 -12.81 -9.08 12.72
C GLU A 33 -13.13 -8.97 11.22
N HIS A 34 -13.80 -9.98 10.68
CA HIS A 34 -14.33 -9.97 9.33
C HIS A 34 -15.69 -10.65 9.30
N PHE A 35 -16.52 -10.26 8.35
CA PHE A 35 -17.82 -10.87 8.13
C PHE A 35 -18.19 -10.81 6.65
N LEU A 36 -19.14 -11.65 6.26
CA LEU A 36 -19.72 -11.62 4.94
C LEU A 36 -21.01 -10.80 4.98
N TYR A 37 -21.10 -9.78 4.13
CA TYR A 37 -22.28 -8.96 3.94
C TYR A 37 -22.94 -9.31 2.63
N GLU A 38 -24.23 -9.61 2.64
CA GLU A 38 -24.99 -9.92 1.43
C GLU A 38 -25.83 -8.70 1.02
N ASP A 39 -25.58 -8.20 -0.17
CA ASP A 39 -26.30 -7.09 -0.79
C ASP A 39 -27.20 -7.62 -1.91
N ALA A 40 -28.46 -7.22 -1.91
CA ALA A 40 -29.43 -7.68 -2.89
C ALA A 40 -29.10 -7.27 -4.34
N ALA A 41 -28.31 -6.21 -4.54
CA ALA A 41 -27.90 -5.70 -5.85
C ALA A 41 -26.46 -6.07 -6.21
N ALA A 42 -25.56 -6.18 -5.23
CA ALA A 42 -24.12 -6.40 -5.43
C ALA A 42 -23.63 -7.80 -4.99
N GLY A 43 -24.52 -8.69 -4.55
CA GLY A 43 -24.17 -10.03 -4.09
C GLY A 43 -23.41 -10.01 -2.76
N GLN A 44 -22.61 -11.05 -2.51
CA GLN A 44 -21.95 -11.24 -1.23
C GLN A 44 -20.53 -10.63 -1.21
N SER A 45 -20.24 -9.88 -0.16
CA SER A 45 -18.99 -9.16 0.06
C SER A 45 -18.30 -9.53 1.35
N LEU A 46 -16.97 -9.65 1.28
CA LEU A 46 -16.13 -9.75 2.46
C LEU A 46 -15.87 -8.34 3.04
N CYS A 47 -16.24 -8.16 4.30
CA CYS A 47 -16.03 -6.93 5.06
C CYS A 47 -14.96 -7.15 6.11
N LEU A 48 -13.96 -6.27 6.15
CA LEU A 48 -12.89 -6.28 7.15
C LEU A 48 -13.11 -5.14 8.14
N VAL A 49 -13.02 -5.44 9.43
CA VAL A 49 -13.08 -4.47 10.52
C VAL A 49 -11.67 -4.27 11.05
N MET A 50 -11.19 -3.02 10.98
CA MET A 50 -9.83 -2.63 11.32
C MET A 50 -9.83 -1.38 12.20
N ALA A 51 -8.74 -1.17 12.93
CA ALA A 51 -8.58 0.01 13.78
C ALA A 51 -8.60 1.30 12.95
N TYR A 52 -9.41 2.25 13.38
CA TYR A 52 -9.49 3.57 12.76
C TYR A 52 -8.25 4.40 13.11
N CYS A 53 -7.62 5.00 12.10
CA CYS A 53 -6.47 5.89 12.24
C CYS A 53 -6.91 7.34 11.98
N GLU A 54 -7.03 8.12 13.04
CA GLU A 54 -7.67 9.44 13.04
C GLU A 54 -6.89 10.53 12.28
N GLY A 55 -5.58 10.34 12.09
CA GLY A 55 -4.76 11.22 11.26
C GLY A 55 -5.03 11.06 9.75
N GLY A 56 -5.72 10.00 9.34
CA GLY A 56 -5.88 9.61 7.93
C GLY A 56 -4.56 9.16 7.31
N ASP A 57 -4.49 9.19 5.98
CA ASP A 57 -3.35 8.68 5.22
C ASP A 57 -2.25 9.73 4.95
N LEU A 58 -1.03 9.25 4.69
CA LEU A 58 0.13 10.09 4.38
C LEU A 58 -0.05 10.86 3.07
N ALA A 59 -0.73 10.31 2.06
CA ALA A 59 -1.00 11.04 0.81
C ALA A 59 -1.78 12.33 1.07
N ARG A 60 -2.84 12.26 1.89
CA ARG A 60 -3.61 13.42 2.32
C ARG A 60 -2.77 14.40 3.14
N LEU A 61 -1.91 13.89 4.03
CA LEU A 61 -1.00 14.72 4.83
C LEU A 61 -0.04 15.51 3.94
N ILE A 62 0.66 14.83 3.01
CA ILE A 62 1.61 15.42 2.07
C ILE A 62 0.93 16.53 1.26
N LYS A 63 -0.23 16.22 0.67
CA LYS A 63 -1.01 17.19 -0.11
C LYS A 63 -1.39 18.41 0.74
N THR A 64 -1.93 18.18 1.93
CA THR A 64 -2.38 19.26 2.83
C THR A 64 -1.21 20.15 3.26
N HIS A 65 -0.03 19.56 3.51
CA HIS A 65 1.17 20.31 3.87
C HIS A 65 1.64 21.20 2.73
N ALA A 66 1.75 20.65 1.52
CA ALA A 66 2.15 21.38 0.32
C ALA A 66 1.22 22.56 0.00
N GLU A 67 -0.09 22.41 0.23
CA GLU A 67 -1.08 23.46 0.02
C GLU A 67 -1.05 24.55 1.11
N LYS A 68 -0.87 24.17 2.39
CA LYS A 68 -0.94 25.11 3.52
C LYS A 68 0.35 25.87 3.78
N VAL A 69 1.50 25.26 3.50
CA VAL A 69 2.81 25.86 3.74
C VAL A 69 3.65 25.78 2.47
N PRO A 70 3.36 26.63 1.47
CA PRO A 70 4.11 26.63 0.23
C PRO A 70 5.61 26.83 0.50
N MET A 71 6.45 26.07 -0.22
CA MET A 71 7.92 26.13 -0.12
C MET A 71 8.52 25.68 1.23
N ALA A 72 7.73 25.02 2.09
CA ALA A 72 8.25 24.33 3.27
C ALA A 72 8.15 22.82 3.10
N TYR A 73 9.18 22.12 3.54
CA TYR A 73 9.24 20.66 3.57
C TYR A 73 9.02 20.16 5.01
N PHE A 74 8.64 18.89 5.16
CA PHE A 74 8.65 18.26 6.47
C PHE A 74 10.07 18.27 7.04
N GLY A 75 10.19 18.46 8.36
CA GLY A 75 11.47 18.37 9.03
C GLY A 75 12.04 16.95 8.98
N GLU A 76 13.32 16.82 8.68
CA GLU A 76 14.03 15.53 8.61
C GLU A 76 13.78 14.62 9.83
N PRO A 77 13.80 15.10 11.09
CA PRO A 77 13.53 14.24 12.24
C PRO A 77 12.13 13.59 12.21
N GLN A 78 11.13 14.31 11.70
CA GLN A 78 9.76 13.79 11.60
C GLN A 78 9.65 12.76 10.48
N ILE A 79 10.28 13.03 9.33
CA ILE A 79 10.34 12.08 8.21
C ILE A 79 10.99 10.78 8.67
N LEU A 80 12.15 10.85 9.33
CA LEU A 80 12.86 9.68 9.84
C LEU A 80 12.05 8.92 10.88
N THR A 81 11.32 9.60 11.75
CA THR A 81 10.44 8.95 12.74
C THR A 81 9.37 8.09 12.07
N TRP A 82 8.66 8.64 11.08
CA TRP A 82 7.70 7.87 10.31
C TRP A 82 8.38 6.76 9.50
N PHE A 83 9.52 7.03 8.89
CA PHE A 83 10.23 6.05 8.07
C PHE A 83 10.71 4.84 8.86
N VAL A 84 11.22 5.04 10.09
CA VAL A 84 11.60 3.94 10.99
C VAL A 84 10.38 3.10 11.35
N GLN A 85 9.25 3.72 11.71
CA GLN A 85 8.00 3.01 12.03
C GLN A 85 7.50 2.17 10.86
N MET A 86 7.49 2.75 9.65
CA MET A 86 7.11 2.05 8.43
C MET A 86 8.06 0.89 8.12
N SER A 87 9.37 1.10 8.27
CA SER A 87 10.40 0.09 8.02
C SER A 87 10.32 -1.07 9.01
N MET A 88 10.09 -0.80 10.30
CA MET A 88 9.90 -1.82 11.32
C MET A 88 8.65 -2.66 11.07
N ALA A 89 7.53 -2.00 10.71
CA ALA A 89 6.29 -2.69 10.34
C ALA A 89 6.48 -3.58 9.11
N LEU A 90 7.14 -3.06 8.05
CA LEU A 90 7.39 -3.83 6.84
C LEU A 90 8.30 -5.02 7.12
N HIS A 91 9.37 -4.82 7.89
CA HIS A 91 10.26 -5.90 8.32
C HIS A 91 9.50 -6.98 9.12
N TYR A 92 8.64 -6.57 10.05
CA TYR A 92 7.79 -7.49 10.81
C TYR A 92 6.90 -8.33 9.89
N VAL A 93 6.19 -7.70 8.95
CA VAL A 93 5.32 -8.38 7.98
C VAL A 93 6.13 -9.36 7.11
N HIS A 94 7.28 -8.94 6.60
CA HIS A 94 8.18 -9.80 5.81
C HIS A 94 8.69 -10.98 6.63
N SER A 95 8.97 -10.80 7.92
CA SER A 95 9.39 -11.89 8.83
C SER A 95 8.31 -12.96 9.04
N LYS A 96 7.04 -12.63 8.77
CA LYS A 96 5.91 -13.57 8.78
C LYS A 96 5.66 -14.22 7.42
N GLY A 97 6.50 -13.96 6.41
CA GLY A 97 6.39 -14.52 5.07
C GLY A 97 5.34 -13.83 4.19
N ILE A 98 4.95 -12.60 4.54
CA ILE A 98 3.87 -11.86 3.88
C ILE A 98 4.46 -10.76 3.01
N LEU A 99 3.93 -10.59 1.81
CA LEU A 99 4.21 -9.45 0.93
C LEU A 99 3.09 -8.42 1.07
N HIS A 100 3.41 -7.13 1.10
CA HIS A 100 2.37 -6.10 1.21
C HIS A 100 1.66 -5.85 -0.13
N ARG A 101 2.40 -5.78 -1.25
CA ARG A 101 1.88 -5.69 -2.65
C ARG A 101 1.08 -4.44 -3.03
N ASP A 102 0.81 -3.55 -2.11
CA ASP A 102 0.10 -2.27 -2.36
C ASP A 102 0.62 -1.16 -1.45
N LEU A 103 1.93 -1.17 -1.18
CA LEU A 103 2.54 -0.15 -0.33
C LEU A 103 2.59 1.18 -1.10
N LYS A 104 1.89 2.18 -0.58
CA LYS A 104 1.78 3.54 -1.12
C LYS A 104 1.37 4.51 -0.03
N SER A 105 1.52 5.81 -0.26
CA SER A 105 1.22 6.83 0.77
C SER A 105 -0.27 6.85 1.17
N GLN A 106 -1.18 6.36 0.33
CA GLN A 106 -2.61 6.19 0.66
C GLN A 106 -2.89 5.04 1.64
N ASN A 107 -2.00 4.05 1.73
CA ASN A 107 -2.18 2.85 2.58
C ASN A 107 -1.32 2.93 3.85
N ILE A 108 -0.77 4.11 4.14
CA ILE A 108 -0.01 4.36 5.36
C ILE A 108 -0.73 5.45 6.12
N PHE A 109 -1.21 5.08 7.30
CA PHE A 109 -2.09 5.90 8.11
C PHE A 109 -1.35 6.50 9.31
N LEU A 110 -1.91 7.56 9.85
CA LEU A 110 -1.42 8.19 11.08
C LEU A 110 -2.41 7.98 12.22
N SER A 111 -1.89 7.55 13.37
CA SER A 111 -2.63 7.53 14.63
C SER A 111 -1.71 7.97 15.77
N HIS A 112 -2.15 8.95 16.55
CA HIS A 112 -1.42 9.59 17.63
C HIS A 112 -0.04 10.10 17.19
N GLY A 113 0.08 10.54 15.93
CA GLY A 113 1.34 10.98 15.31
C GLY A 113 2.26 9.86 14.82
N HIS A 114 1.89 8.59 15.01
CA HIS A 114 2.64 7.42 14.57
C HIS A 114 2.14 6.87 13.24
N ALA A 115 3.07 6.47 12.36
CA ALA A 115 2.77 5.81 11.10
C ALA A 115 2.38 4.34 11.33
N LYS A 116 1.33 3.91 10.62
CA LYS A 116 0.79 2.56 10.63
C LYS A 116 0.57 2.06 9.19
N LEU A 117 1.19 0.94 8.83
CA LEU A 117 0.93 0.24 7.57
C LEU A 117 -0.46 -0.40 7.62
N GLY A 118 -1.30 -0.09 6.65
CA GLY A 118 -2.61 -0.72 6.48
C GLY A 118 -2.82 -1.20 5.05
N ASP A 119 -4.01 -1.69 4.75
CA ASP A 119 -4.44 -2.10 3.39
C ASP A 119 -3.41 -2.98 2.68
N PHE A 120 -3.11 -4.13 3.29
CA PHE A 120 -2.36 -5.18 2.62
C PHE A 120 -3.10 -5.60 1.35
N GLY A 121 -2.38 -5.85 0.25
CA GLY A 121 -2.94 -6.14 -1.07
C GLY A 121 -3.65 -7.50 -1.19
N ILE A 122 -4.20 -8.02 -0.08
CA ILE A 122 -4.95 -9.28 0.09
C ILE A 122 -5.94 -9.47 -1.06
N VAL A 123 -6.70 -8.42 -1.35
CA VAL A 123 -7.74 -8.39 -2.38
C VAL A 123 -7.19 -8.60 -3.79
N LYS A 124 -6.00 -8.07 -4.10
CA LYS A 124 -5.44 -8.11 -5.47
C LYS A 124 -4.94 -9.49 -5.86
N VAL A 125 -4.63 -10.34 -4.88
CA VAL A 125 -4.23 -11.73 -5.10
C VAL A 125 -5.42 -12.59 -5.53
N LEU A 126 -6.59 -12.32 -4.94
CA LEU A 126 -7.84 -13.05 -5.18
C LEU A 126 -8.43 -12.78 -6.56
N ASP A 127 -8.25 -11.56 -7.07
CA ASP A 127 -8.68 -11.15 -8.41
C ASP A 127 -7.75 -11.66 -9.54
N GLY A 128 -6.68 -12.42 -9.21
CA GLY A 128 -5.70 -12.89 -10.20
C GLY A 128 -4.93 -11.77 -10.93
N SER A 129 -5.18 -10.51 -10.54
CA SER A 129 -4.67 -9.30 -11.21
C SER A 129 -3.22 -8.97 -10.86
N VAL A 130 -2.58 -9.74 -9.98
CA VAL A 130 -1.12 -9.68 -9.79
C VAL A 130 -0.39 -10.12 -11.07
N THR A 131 -1.04 -10.89 -11.96
CA THR A 131 -0.46 -11.36 -13.23
C THR A 131 -1.34 -11.10 -14.47
N SER A 132 -2.61 -10.74 -14.30
CA SER A 132 -3.48 -10.42 -15.44
C SER A 132 -3.36 -8.95 -15.83
N ALA A 133 -2.71 -8.71 -16.96
CA ALA A 133 -2.45 -7.42 -17.61
C ALA A 133 -3.71 -6.63 -18.05
N HIS A 134 -4.84 -6.72 -17.35
CA HIS A 134 -6.13 -6.16 -17.78
C HIS A 134 -6.82 -5.20 -16.81
N THR A 135 -6.19 -4.82 -15.70
CA THR A 135 -6.65 -3.67 -14.89
C THR A 135 -5.46 -2.79 -14.52
N VAL A 136 -5.02 -2.01 -15.50
CA VAL A 136 -4.29 -0.75 -15.28
C VAL A 136 -5.25 0.27 -14.65
N ILE A 137 -5.70 0.00 -13.43
CA ILE A 137 -6.46 0.95 -12.62
C ILE A 137 -5.68 1.08 -11.32
N GLY A 138 -4.69 1.97 -11.35
CA GLY A 138 -3.79 2.19 -10.24
C GLY A 138 -2.76 3.27 -10.54
N THR A 139 -2.11 3.72 -9.48
CA THR A 139 -1.11 4.78 -9.44
C THR A 139 0.26 4.14 -9.73
N PRO A 140 0.82 4.22 -10.95
CA PRO A 140 2.01 3.43 -11.35
C PRO A 140 3.31 3.87 -10.66
N TYR A 141 3.26 4.92 -9.85
CA TYR A 141 4.41 5.60 -9.28
C TYR A 141 5.14 4.79 -8.18
N TYR A 142 4.56 3.66 -7.75
CA TYR A 142 5.14 2.73 -6.76
C TYR A 142 5.65 1.42 -7.38
N LEU A 143 5.48 1.21 -8.69
CA LEU A 143 5.92 -0.01 -9.36
C LEU A 143 7.44 -0.10 -9.34
N SER A 144 7.95 -1.27 -8.98
CA SER A 144 9.38 -1.55 -9.04
C SER A 144 9.83 -1.96 -10.45
N PRO A 145 11.12 -1.81 -10.79
CA PRO A 145 11.63 -2.13 -12.13
C PRO A 145 11.37 -3.57 -12.57
N GLU A 146 11.43 -4.53 -11.64
CA GLU A 146 11.14 -5.93 -11.91
C GLU A 146 9.67 -6.17 -12.23
N VAL A 147 8.75 -5.50 -11.53
CA VAL A 147 7.30 -5.57 -11.82
C VAL A 147 6.99 -4.93 -13.18
N CYS A 148 7.61 -3.79 -13.49
CA CYS A 148 7.51 -3.16 -14.81
C CYS A 148 8.02 -4.06 -15.95
N LYS A 149 8.96 -4.96 -15.67
CA LYS A 149 9.49 -5.97 -16.61
C LYS A 149 8.70 -7.28 -16.60
N ALA A 150 7.51 -7.29 -16.00
CA ALA A 150 6.68 -8.48 -15.82
C ALA A 150 7.38 -9.64 -15.10
N GLN A 151 8.35 -9.32 -14.23
CA GLN A 151 8.99 -10.30 -13.35
C GLN A 151 8.20 -10.46 -12.06
N LYS A 152 8.51 -11.53 -11.32
CA LYS A 152 7.79 -11.89 -10.09
C LYS A 152 8.00 -10.82 -8.99
N TYR A 153 6.89 -10.37 -8.40
CA TYR A 153 6.90 -9.52 -7.22
C TYR A 153 7.62 -10.19 -6.04
N SER A 154 8.41 -9.41 -5.30
CA SER A 154 9.23 -9.92 -4.18
C SER A 154 9.23 -8.96 -2.99
N TYR A 155 9.87 -9.36 -1.89
CA TYR A 155 10.05 -8.47 -0.73
C TYR A 155 10.80 -7.18 -1.11
N MET A 156 11.70 -7.25 -2.10
CA MET A 156 12.43 -6.07 -2.60
C MET A 156 11.52 -5.12 -3.38
N SER A 157 10.43 -5.63 -3.95
CA SER A 157 9.43 -4.80 -4.61
C SER A 157 8.67 -3.94 -3.57
N ASP A 158 8.35 -4.48 -2.39
CA ASP A 158 7.78 -3.69 -1.28
C ASP A 158 8.80 -2.63 -0.79
N VAL A 159 10.08 -2.99 -0.68
CA VAL A 159 11.15 -2.06 -0.27
C VAL A 159 11.28 -0.89 -1.25
N TRP A 160 11.19 -1.15 -2.55
CA TRP A 160 11.14 -0.11 -3.58
C TRP A 160 9.96 0.83 -3.36
N SER A 161 8.76 0.29 -3.19
CA SER A 161 7.56 1.10 -2.96
C SER A 161 7.68 1.94 -1.67
N LEU A 162 8.29 1.41 -0.61
CA LEU A 162 8.58 2.17 0.62
C LEU A 162 9.58 3.31 0.35
N GLY A 163 10.56 3.11 -0.52
CA GLY A 163 11.45 4.16 -1.01
C GLY A 163 10.71 5.28 -1.75
N CYS A 164 9.72 4.95 -2.56
CA CYS A 164 8.86 5.96 -3.20
C CYS A 164 8.10 6.81 -2.16
N VAL A 165 7.58 6.19 -1.10
CA VAL A 165 6.91 6.93 -0.01
C VAL A 165 7.89 7.85 0.72
N LEU A 166 9.11 7.39 0.99
CA LEU A 166 10.15 8.25 1.58
C LEU A 166 10.43 9.47 0.70
N TYR A 167 10.56 9.25 -0.62
CA TYR A 167 10.74 10.35 -1.56
C TYR A 167 9.58 11.35 -1.50
N GLU A 168 8.33 10.87 -1.46
CA GLU A 168 7.16 11.76 -1.34
C GLU A 168 7.18 12.60 -0.05
N LEU A 169 7.61 12.03 1.08
CA LEU A 169 7.77 12.77 2.33
C LEU A 169 8.87 13.84 2.21
N CYS A 170 9.97 13.55 1.50
CA CYS A 170 11.07 14.50 1.33
C CYS A 170 10.76 15.59 0.30
N ALA A 171 10.08 15.25 -0.79
CA ALA A 171 9.95 16.11 -1.96
C ALA A 171 8.54 16.66 -2.19
N LEU A 172 7.55 16.20 -1.40
CA LEU A 172 6.12 16.52 -1.52
C LEU A 172 5.51 16.20 -2.90
N GLN A 173 6.17 15.32 -3.64
CA GLN A 173 5.79 14.89 -4.99
C GLN A 173 6.22 13.44 -5.21
N GLN A 174 5.65 12.79 -6.22
CA GLN A 174 5.97 11.41 -6.56
C GLN A 174 7.40 11.28 -7.12
N ALA A 175 8.06 10.17 -6.78
CA ALA A 175 9.43 9.86 -7.25
C ALA A 175 9.52 9.74 -8.78
N TRP A 176 8.48 9.17 -9.38
CA TRP A 176 8.42 8.91 -10.82
C TRP A 176 7.19 9.60 -11.38
N THR A 177 7.39 10.54 -12.31
CA THR A 177 6.30 11.26 -12.98
C THR A 177 6.48 11.22 -14.49
N GLY A 178 5.37 11.26 -15.22
CA GLY A 178 5.35 11.20 -16.68
C GLY A 178 4.01 11.65 -17.23
N ASN A 179 4.00 12.04 -18.51
CA ASN A 179 2.80 12.46 -19.21
C ASN A 179 1.81 11.32 -19.49
N ASN A 180 2.25 10.07 -19.37
CA ASN A 180 1.44 8.87 -19.43
C ASN A 180 2.12 7.72 -18.69
N LEU A 181 1.39 6.61 -18.54
CA LEU A 181 1.88 5.40 -17.86
C LEU A 181 3.16 4.84 -18.48
N LEU A 182 3.23 4.73 -19.80
CA LEU A 182 4.39 4.16 -20.49
C LEU A 182 5.65 4.99 -20.23
N ALA A 183 5.53 6.32 -20.16
CA ALA A 183 6.63 7.21 -19.82
C ALA A 183 7.13 6.99 -18.38
N VAL A 184 6.21 6.79 -17.42
CA VAL A 184 6.57 6.48 -16.02
C VAL A 184 7.29 5.14 -15.94
N VAL A 185 6.71 4.09 -16.55
CA VAL A 185 7.29 2.74 -16.60
C VAL A 185 8.68 2.77 -17.24
N TYR A 186 8.85 3.49 -18.35
CA TYR A 186 10.14 3.63 -19.02
C TYR A 186 11.19 4.27 -18.11
N LYS A 187 10.85 5.37 -17.41
CA LYS A 187 11.77 6.04 -16.46
C LYS A 187 12.17 5.13 -15.31
N ILE A 188 11.23 4.40 -14.73
CA ILE A 188 11.47 3.42 -13.65
C ILE A 188 12.46 2.36 -14.14
N VAL A 189 12.23 1.78 -15.32
CA VAL A 189 13.07 0.72 -15.89
C VAL A 189 14.49 1.19 -16.20
N GLN A 190 14.63 2.43 -16.66
CA GLN A 190 15.94 3.05 -16.96
C GLN A 190 16.66 3.62 -15.73
N ALA A 191 16.03 3.58 -14.54
CA ALA A 191 16.53 4.23 -13.31
C ALA A 191 16.98 5.69 -13.53
N SER A 192 16.33 6.40 -14.45
CA SER A 192 16.68 7.77 -14.79
C SER A 192 16.00 8.73 -13.80
N HIS A 193 16.70 9.11 -12.74
CA HIS A 193 16.17 10.09 -11.77
C HIS A 193 15.91 11.45 -12.44
N PRO A 194 14.86 12.18 -12.01
CA PRO A 194 14.63 13.56 -12.42
C PRO A 194 15.75 14.50 -11.95
#